data_AF-A0A9E4UY97-F1
#
_entry.id   AF-A0A9E4UY97-F1
#
_cell.length_a   1.000
_cell.length_b   1.000
_cell.length_c   1.000
_cell.angle_alpha   90.00
_cell.angle_beta   90.00
_cell.angle_gamma   90.00
#
_symmetry.space_group_name_H-M   'P 1'
#
loop_
_entity.id
_entity.type
_entity.pdbx_description
1 polymer ?
#
loop_
_entity_poly.entity_id
_entity_poly.type
_entity_poly.pdbx_seq_one_letter_code
_entity_poly.pdbx_strand_id
1 'polypeptide(L)'
;RQTESWWQQITGEAIVGELVGTKLTFIPAPLVSWSEFTEAYPGGQVLTRNTGFGRNYNAAPYSGYDNLGSQPFLFRGAIDSALPAMERVIGLEVGQTQVAYPFGSFSDMPVVHDTVGGQDIVIFFAGGTLSAFDSGGPEGRRAVGSTGVFSPSLDGEDLTFVVKDDVIVDTQTGSEWNIFGQAVAGELDGRSLTPVVHANHFWFAWQAFFPNSEIRTADNING
;
A
#
# COMPACT_ATOMS: atom_id res chain seq x y z
N ARG A 1 -19.92 -12.21 18.55
CA ARG A 1 -18.93 -13.30 18.36
C ARG A 1 -19.70 -14.53 17.94
N GLN A 2 -19.49 -15.07 16.74
CA GLN A 2 -20.27 -16.21 16.21
C GLN A 2 -19.52 -17.55 16.26
N THR A 3 -18.20 -17.55 16.06
CA THR A 3 -17.36 -18.77 16.03
C THR A 3 -16.24 -18.78 17.07
N GLU A 4 -16.25 -17.78 17.96
CA GLU A 4 -15.22 -17.52 18.98
C GLU A 4 -13.76 -17.58 18.48
N SER A 5 -13.55 -17.42 17.17
CA SER A 5 -12.24 -17.57 16.55
C SER A 5 -11.43 -16.28 16.61
N TRP A 6 -10.13 -16.39 16.89
CA TRP A 6 -9.19 -15.27 16.90
C TRP A 6 -8.30 -15.36 15.67
N TRP A 7 -8.26 -14.26 14.92
CA TRP A 7 -7.57 -14.16 13.64
C TRP A 7 -6.31 -13.33 13.80
N GLN A 8 -5.20 -13.83 13.29
CA GLN A 8 -3.97 -13.07 13.19
C GLN A 8 -4.16 -11.98 12.14
N GLN A 9 -3.93 -10.72 12.53
CA GLN A 9 -4.32 -9.56 11.71
C GLN A 9 -3.51 -9.46 10.41
N ILE A 10 -2.24 -9.86 10.44
CA ILE A 10 -1.33 -9.75 9.29
C ILE A 10 -1.52 -10.91 8.32
N THR A 11 -1.63 -12.14 8.82
CA THR A 11 -1.73 -13.34 7.97
C THR A 11 -3.17 -13.70 7.62
N GLY A 12 -4.15 -13.17 8.35
CA GLY A 12 -5.55 -13.54 8.18
C GLY A 12 -5.86 -14.98 8.62
N GLU A 13 -4.95 -15.63 9.35
CA GLU A 13 -5.09 -17.02 9.80
C GLU A 13 -5.84 -17.09 11.13
N ALA A 14 -6.80 -18.01 11.24
CA ALA A 14 -7.40 -18.34 12.53
C ALA A 14 -6.40 -19.16 13.36
N ILE A 15 -6.01 -18.61 14.51
CA ILE A 15 -5.02 -19.21 15.42
C ILE A 15 -5.64 -19.79 16.69
N VAL A 16 -6.87 -19.39 17.03
CA VAL A 16 -7.65 -19.92 18.15
C VAL A 16 -9.11 -20.05 17.71
N GLY A 17 -9.81 -21.07 18.21
CA GLY A 17 -11.25 -21.26 18.02
C GLY A 17 -11.61 -22.25 16.91
N GLU A 18 -12.89 -22.26 16.53
CA GLU A 18 -13.46 -23.25 15.60
C GLU A 18 -12.80 -23.24 14.21
N LEU A 19 -12.38 -22.08 13.73
CA LEU A 19 -11.89 -21.91 12.36
C LEU A 19 -10.38 -22.12 12.21
N VAL A 20 -9.68 -22.62 13.24
CA VAL A 20 -8.22 -22.87 13.19
C VAL A 20 -7.83 -23.63 11.91
N GLY A 21 -6.80 -23.14 11.22
CA GLY A 21 -6.36 -23.64 9.92
C GLY A 21 -7.02 -22.97 8.71
N THR A 22 -7.99 -22.08 8.93
CA THR A 22 -8.59 -21.25 7.88
C THR A 22 -7.80 -19.95 7.70
N LYS A 23 -7.65 -19.49 6.45
CA LYS A 23 -7.10 -18.17 6.09
C LYS A 23 -8.20 -17.32 5.45
N LEU A 24 -8.32 -16.06 5.86
CA LEU A 24 -9.25 -15.10 5.26
C LEU A 24 -8.82 -14.75 3.84
N THR A 25 -9.80 -14.55 2.95
CA THR A 25 -9.56 -13.93 1.65
C THR A 25 -9.32 -12.45 1.85
N PHE A 26 -8.11 -12.00 1.50
CA PHE A 26 -7.77 -10.58 1.50
C PHE A 26 -8.42 -9.87 0.31
N ILE A 27 -8.87 -8.65 0.55
CA ILE A 27 -9.41 -7.76 -0.47
C ILE A 27 -8.44 -6.58 -0.58
N PRO A 28 -8.06 -6.16 -1.80
CA PRO A 28 -7.23 -4.97 -1.98
C PRO A 28 -7.86 -3.74 -1.33
N ALA A 29 -7.07 -3.03 -0.52
CA ALA A 29 -7.50 -1.86 0.23
C ALA A 29 -6.39 -0.79 0.16
N PRO A 30 -6.43 0.12 -0.83
CA PRO A 30 -5.39 1.11 -1.02
C PRO A 30 -5.45 2.17 0.09
N LEU A 31 -4.29 2.70 0.45
CA LEU A 31 -4.14 3.79 1.41
C LEU A 31 -3.77 5.05 0.62
N VAL A 32 -4.74 5.93 0.45
CA VAL A 32 -4.71 7.09 -0.46
C VAL A 32 -5.00 8.38 0.28
N SER A 33 -4.61 9.51 -0.30
CA SER A 33 -4.97 10.83 0.17
C SER A 33 -6.47 11.09 -0.02
N TRP A 34 -6.99 12.05 0.74
CA TRP A 34 -8.37 12.49 0.57
C TRP A 34 -8.63 13.10 -0.82
N SER A 35 -7.68 13.87 -1.34
CA SER A 35 -7.78 14.49 -2.66
C SER A 35 -7.90 13.45 -3.76
N GLU A 36 -7.01 12.45 -3.78
CA GLU A 36 -7.04 11.35 -4.76
C GLU A 36 -8.38 10.60 -4.68
N PHE A 37 -8.85 10.29 -3.47
CA PHE A 37 -10.13 9.61 -3.29
C PHE A 37 -11.31 10.43 -3.83
N THR A 38 -11.41 11.72 -3.50
CA THR A 38 -12.52 12.55 -3.96
C THR A 38 -12.51 12.81 -5.46
N GLU A 39 -11.33 12.83 -6.07
CA GLU A 39 -11.17 12.98 -7.51
C GLU A 39 -11.61 11.71 -8.25
N ALA A 40 -11.14 10.54 -7.82
CA ALA A 40 -11.51 9.26 -8.44
C ALA A 40 -12.96 8.81 -8.12
N TYR A 41 -13.49 9.19 -6.95
CA TYR A 41 -14.81 8.78 -6.48
C TYR A 41 -15.62 9.97 -5.97
N PRO A 42 -16.12 10.85 -6.87
CA PRO A 42 -16.87 12.05 -6.46
C PRO A 42 -18.18 11.73 -5.72
N GLY A 43 -18.75 10.53 -5.93
CA GLY A 43 -19.91 10.02 -5.18
C GLY A 43 -19.55 9.09 -4.02
N GLY A 44 -18.26 8.95 -3.68
CA GLY A 44 -17.76 8.05 -2.66
C GLY A 44 -18.31 8.39 -1.28
N GLN A 45 -18.68 7.35 -0.52
CA GLN A 45 -19.20 7.50 0.83
C GLN A 45 -18.09 7.41 1.87
N VAL A 46 -18.14 8.28 2.88
CA VAL A 46 -17.26 8.23 4.05
C VAL A 46 -18.04 8.01 5.33
N LEU A 47 -17.44 7.28 6.26
CA LEU A 47 -18.05 7.08 7.57
C LEU A 47 -18.13 8.40 8.33
N THR A 48 -19.31 8.70 8.89
CA THR A 48 -19.51 9.89 9.70
C THR A 48 -18.67 9.89 10.97
N ARG A 49 -18.20 11.07 11.38
CA ARG A 49 -17.56 11.27 12.69
C ARG A 49 -18.56 11.34 13.84
N ASN A 50 -19.86 11.47 13.53
CA ASN A 50 -20.94 11.46 14.52
C ASN A 50 -21.28 10.01 14.93
N THR A 51 -20.35 9.38 15.65
CA THR A 51 -20.46 7.96 16.04
C THR A 51 -21.19 7.73 17.37
N GLY A 52 -21.52 8.81 18.10
CA GLY A 52 -22.05 8.74 19.47
C GLY A 52 -20.97 8.64 20.56
N PHE A 53 -19.69 8.63 20.19
CA PHE A 53 -18.56 8.56 21.13
C PHE A 53 -17.77 9.88 21.15
N GLY A 54 -17.32 10.29 22.33
CA GLY A 54 -16.51 11.49 22.56
C GLY A 54 -15.03 11.32 22.16
N ARG A 55 -14.77 10.91 20.91
CA ARG A 55 -13.40 10.75 20.39
C ARG A 55 -13.01 11.92 19.50
N ASN A 56 -11.87 12.55 19.80
CA ASN A 56 -11.32 13.59 18.94
C ASN A 56 -10.59 12.97 17.74
N TYR A 57 -11.26 12.87 16.59
CA TYR A 57 -10.67 12.39 15.33
C TYR A 57 -9.77 13.42 14.63
N ASN A 58 -9.58 14.61 15.20
CA ASN A 58 -8.65 15.62 14.66
C ASN A 58 -7.23 15.50 15.21
N ALA A 59 -7.02 14.65 16.23
CA ALA A 59 -5.73 14.47 16.86
C ALA A 59 -5.17 13.07 16.57
N ALA A 60 -3.91 13.00 16.13
CA ALA A 60 -3.18 11.75 15.98
C ALA A 60 -2.96 11.12 17.37
N PRO A 61 -3.49 9.91 17.65
CA PRO A 61 -3.36 9.28 18.96
C PRO A 61 -1.90 8.89 19.29
N TYR A 62 -1.06 8.71 18.26
CA TYR A 62 0.35 8.35 18.38
C TYR A 62 1.21 9.32 17.56
N SER A 63 1.23 10.59 17.99
CA SER A 63 1.90 11.64 17.21
C SER A 63 3.37 11.28 16.92
N GLY A 64 3.79 11.39 15.66
CA GLY A 64 5.16 11.13 15.20
C GLY A 64 5.59 9.66 15.26
N TYR A 65 4.66 8.73 15.46
CA TYR A 65 4.98 7.30 15.57
C TYR A 65 5.61 6.73 14.29
N ASP A 66 5.23 7.25 13.13
CA ASP A 66 5.68 6.79 11.82
C ASP A 66 6.96 7.48 11.33
N ASN A 67 7.65 8.22 12.20
CA ASN A 67 8.95 8.81 11.89
C ASN A 67 10.00 7.70 11.75
N LEU A 68 10.89 7.81 10.75
CA LEU A 68 11.89 6.77 10.47
C LEU A 68 12.82 6.46 11.67
N GLY A 69 13.11 7.47 12.50
CA GLY A 69 13.91 7.31 13.71
C GLY A 69 13.16 6.77 14.94
N SER A 70 11.83 6.61 14.86
CA SER A 70 11.01 6.12 15.95
C SER A 70 11.10 4.60 16.12
N GLN A 71 10.77 4.13 17.32
CA GLN A 71 10.79 2.72 17.68
C GLN A 71 9.37 2.23 18.01
N PRO A 72 9.03 0.97 17.66
CA PRO A 72 7.71 0.42 17.90
C PRO A 72 7.52 0.07 19.38
N PHE A 73 7.12 1.06 20.18
CA PHE A 73 7.09 0.97 21.65
C PHE A 73 6.15 -0.10 22.24
N LEU A 74 5.22 -0.66 21.44
CA LEU A 74 4.35 -1.78 21.84
C LEU A 74 4.84 -3.14 21.34
N PHE A 75 5.85 -3.17 20.47
CA PHE A 75 6.41 -4.39 19.93
C PHE A 75 7.51 -4.92 20.86
N ARG A 76 7.51 -6.23 21.09
CA ARG A 76 8.46 -6.91 22.00
C ARG A 76 9.34 -7.96 21.29
N GLY A 77 9.34 -7.96 19.96
CA GLY A 77 10.17 -8.86 19.14
C GLY A 77 11.51 -8.23 18.74
N ALA A 78 12.33 -9.01 18.03
CA ALA A 78 13.53 -8.51 17.39
C ALA A 78 13.16 -7.62 16.21
N ILE A 79 13.88 -6.51 16.03
CA ILE A 79 13.73 -5.62 14.88
C ILE A 79 14.89 -5.88 13.94
N ASP A 80 14.57 -6.22 12.71
CA ASP A 80 15.55 -6.36 11.65
C ASP A 80 16.09 -5.00 11.22
N SER A 81 17.41 -4.86 11.20
CA SER A 81 18.08 -3.60 10.88
C SER A 81 18.30 -3.37 9.38
N ALA A 82 17.81 -4.25 8.50
CA ALA A 82 17.91 -4.07 7.05
C ALA A 82 17.22 -2.79 6.56
N LEU A 83 16.14 -2.38 7.24
CA LEU A 83 15.45 -1.10 7.01
C LEU A 83 15.12 -0.44 8.37
N PRO A 84 14.90 0.88 8.41
CA PRO A 84 14.34 1.54 9.58
C PRO A 84 13.04 0.88 10.02
N ALA A 85 12.81 0.71 11.33
CA ALA A 85 11.63 0.03 11.86
C ALA A 85 10.32 0.61 11.29
N MET A 86 10.23 1.94 11.22
CA MET A 86 9.07 2.69 10.73
C MET A 86 9.09 2.97 9.23
N GLU A 87 10.03 2.38 8.48
CA GLU A 87 9.97 2.42 7.02
C GLU A 87 8.67 1.77 6.57
N ARG A 88 7.90 2.48 5.73
CA ARG A 88 6.73 1.87 5.10
C ARG A 88 7.21 0.96 3.98
N VAL A 89 6.64 -0.22 3.91
CA VAL A 89 6.92 -1.18 2.86
C VAL A 89 5.62 -1.63 2.20
N ILE A 90 5.68 -1.81 0.88
CA ILE A 90 4.75 -2.65 0.16
C ILE A 90 5.18 -4.09 0.41
N GLY A 91 4.42 -4.82 1.22
CA GLY A 91 4.62 -6.24 1.45
C GLY A 91 3.79 -7.06 0.47
N LEU A 92 4.44 -7.94 -0.29
CA LEU A 92 3.79 -8.80 -1.26
C LEU A 92 4.14 -10.28 -1.01
N GLU A 93 3.12 -11.14 -1.02
CA GLU A 93 3.25 -12.59 -0.94
C GLU A 93 2.58 -13.21 -2.18
N VAL A 94 3.37 -13.74 -3.11
CA VAL A 94 2.88 -14.48 -4.28
C VAL A 94 3.43 -15.90 -4.24
N GLY A 95 2.54 -16.87 -4.01
CA GLY A 95 2.93 -18.26 -3.82
C GLY A 95 3.84 -18.40 -2.59
N GLN A 96 5.11 -18.77 -2.82
CA GLN A 96 6.13 -18.87 -1.77
C GLN A 96 7.09 -17.68 -1.75
N THR A 97 6.97 -16.76 -2.72
CA THR A 97 7.84 -15.60 -2.82
C THR A 97 7.28 -14.46 -1.99
N GLN A 98 8.11 -13.92 -1.11
CA GLN A 98 7.78 -12.81 -0.21
C GLN A 98 8.73 -11.67 -0.51
N VAL A 99 8.19 -10.50 -0.82
CA VAL A 99 8.98 -9.32 -1.19
C VAL A 99 8.50 -8.11 -0.41
N ALA A 100 9.43 -7.26 0.00
CA ALA A 100 9.16 -5.95 0.58
C ALA A 100 9.81 -4.85 -0.27
N TYR A 101 9.00 -3.86 -0.66
CA TYR A 101 9.48 -2.67 -1.37
C TYR A 101 9.40 -1.45 -0.44
N PRO A 102 10.53 -0.84 -0.04
CA PRO A 102 10.52 0.33 0.82
C PRO A 102 9.99 1.54 0.06
N PHE A 103 9.07 2.28 0.69
CA PHE A 103 8.45 3.48 0.14
C PHE A 103 9.51 4.52 -0.25
N GLY A 104 10.57 4.64 0.55
CA GLY A 104 11.68 5.55 0.27
C GLY A 104 12.40 5.30 -1.06
N SER A 105 12.22 4.14 -1.71
CA SER A 105 12.81 3.86 -3.02
C SER A 105 11.99 4.39 -4.21
N PHE A 106 10.75 4.83 -4.00
CA PHE A 106 9.86 5.27 -5.09
C PHE A 106 9.87 6.78 -5.34
N SER A 107 10.65 7.56 -4.57
CA SER A 107 10.67 9.03 -4.71
C SER A 107 11.08 9.50 -6.11
N ASP A 108 12.01 8.78 -6.74
CA ASP A 108 12.56 9.12 -8.05
C ASP A 108 12.04 8.20 -9.16
N MET A 109 11.34 7.12 -8.79
CA MET A 109 10.78 6.12 -9.70
C MET A 109 9.33 5.80 -9.29
N PRO A 110 8.36 6.63 -9.70
CA PRO A 110 6.97 6.50 -9.25
C PRO A 110 6.24 5.31 -9.87
N VAL A 111 6.83 4.68 -10.88
CA VAL A 111 6.30 3.49 -11.57
C VAL A 111 7.40 2.45 -11.63
N VAL A 112 7.11 1.24 -11.14
CA VAL A 112 8.04 0.11 -11.14
C VAL A 112 7.32 -1.12 -11.67
N HIS A 113 7.90 -1.77 -12.67
CA HIS A 113 7.49 -3.08 -13.15
C HIS A 113 8.36 -4.14 -12.52
N ASP A 114 7.78 -5.24 -12.06
CA ASP A 114 8.53 -6.35 -11.47
C ASP A 114 7.79 -7.67 -11.71
N THR A 115 8.49 -8.78 -11.52
CA THR A 115 7.92 -10.13 -11.51
C THR A 115 8.17 -10.78 -10.15
N VAL A 116 7.09 -11.16 -9.46
CA VAL A 116 7.14 -11.77 -8.13
C VAL A 116 6.46 -13.13 -8.17
N GLY A 117 7.20 -14.19 -7.85
CA GLY A 117 6.65 -15.55 -7.85
C GLY A 117 6.09 -15.99 -9.21
N GLY A 118 6.57 -15.40 -10.31
CA GLY A 118 6.07 -15.63 -11.67
C GLY A 118 4.82 -14.83 -12.05
N GLN A 119 4.37 -13.92 -11.19
CA GLN A 119 3.31 -12.96 -11.50
C GLN A 119 3.92 -11.59 -11.82
N ASP A 120 3.59 -11.06 -13.00
CA ASP A 120 3.96 -9.69 -13.37
C ASP A 120 3.09 -8.68 -12.64
N ILE A 121 3.74 -7.65 -12.12
CA ILE A 121 3.13 -6.57 -11.38
C ILE A 121 3.64 -5.23 -11.86
N VAL A 122 2.81 -4.20 -11.67
CA VAL A 122 3.22 -2.81 -11.73
C VAL A 122 2.84 -2.12 -10.43
N ILE A 123 3.77 -1.36 -9.89
CA ILE A 123 3.61 -0.55 -8.69
C ILE A 123 3.53 0.92 -9.13
N PHE A 124 2.46 1.59 -8.72
CA PHE A 124 2.30 3.04 -8.83
C PHE A 124 2.52 3.66 -7.47
N PHE A 125 3.29 4.76 -7.42
CA PHE A 125 3.53 5.54 -6.23
C PHE A 125 3.13 7.00 -6.48
N ALA A 126 2.38 7.57 -5.53
CA ALA A 126 2.01 8.98 -5.52
C ALA A 126 2.48 9.63 -4.22
N GLY A 127 3.27 10.70 -4.31
CA GLY A 127 3.86 11.36 -3.14
C GLY A 127 2.90 12.21 -2.30
N GLY A 128 1.67 12.46 -2.77
CA GLY A 128 0.77 13.48 -2.21
C GLY A 128 0.15 13.16 -0.84
N THR A 129 0.22 11.91 -0.38
CA THR A 129 -0.42 11.50 0.88
C THR A 129 0.36 11.95 2.10
N LEU A 130 -0.33 12.64 3.02
CA LEU A 130 0.24 13.15 4.27
C LEU A 130 0.11 12.12 5.41
N SER A 131 1.07 12.13 6.33
CA SER A 131 1.03 11.26 7.51
C SER A 131 -0.21 11.51 8.38
N ALA A 132 -0.90 10.42 8.75
CA ALA A 132 -1.96 10.44 9.74
C ALA A 132 -1.44 10.55 11.19
N PHE A 133 -0.13 10.42 11.40
CA PHE A 133 0.51 10.48 12.71
C PHE A 133 1.07 11.87 13.03
N ASP A 134 1.01 12.83 12.11
CA ASP A 134 1.46 14.18 12.41
C ASP A 134 0.33 14.99 13.06
N SER A 135 0.59 15.52 14.25
CA SER A 135 -0.37 16.30 15.04
C SER A 135 -0.43 17.79 14.64
N GLY A 136 0.35 18.20 13.64
CA GLY A 136 0.29 19.55 13.06
C GLY A 136 -0.90 19.75 12.10
N GLY A 137 -1.21 21.01 11.81
CA GLY A 137 -2.02 21.39 10.64
C GLY A 137 -1.35 20.95 9.32
N PRO A 138 -2.02 21.10 8.16
CA PRO A 138 -1.55 20.56 6.88
C PRO A 138 -0.11 20.95 6.53
N GLU A 139 0.31 22.17 6.86
CA GLU A 139 1.64 22.72 6.56
C GLU A 139 2.79 22.04 7.34
N GLY A 140 2.49 21.30 8.41
CA GLY A 140 3.49 20.61 9.23
C GLY A 140 3.52 19.09 9.04
N ARG A 141 2.70 18.53 8.13
CA ARG A 141 2.63 17.09 7.92
C ARG A 141 3.59 16.63 6.85
N ARG A 142 4.29 15.54 7.12
CA ARG A 142 5.20 14.91 6.18
C ARG A 142 4.41 14.16 5.10
N ALA A 143 4.85 14.29 3.87
CA ALA A 143 4.44 13.43 2.77
C ALA A 143 5.01 12.02 3.01
N VAL A 144 4.12 11.04 3.05
CA VAL A 144 4.44 9.61 3.23
C VAL A 144 4.09 8.79 2.00
N GLY A 145 3.35 9.38 1.06
CA GLY A 145 2.98 8.77 -0.20
C GLY A 145 1.93 7.65 -0.09
N SER A 146 1.51 7.21 -1.25
CA SER A 146 0.49 6.19 -1.50
C SER A 146 0.94 5.26 -2.59
N THR A 147 0.48 4.02 -2.51
CA THR A 147 0.84 2.97 -3.46
C THR A 147 -0.39 2.26 -4.00
N GLY A 148 -0.33 1.90 -5.27
CA GLY A 148 -1.20 0.93 -5.90
C GLY A 148 -0.36 -0.17 -6.52
N VAL A 149 -0.80 -1.42 -6.42
CA VAL A 149 -0.11 -2.57 -7.05
C VAL A 149 -1.14 -3.29 -7.91
N PHE A 150 -0.80 -3.51 -9.17
CA PHE A 150 -1.71 -4.02 -10.18
C PHE A 150 -1.06 -5.09 -11.04
N SER A 151 -1.88 -5.93 -11.66
CA SER A 151 -1.45 -6.67 -12.83
C SER A 151 -1.34 -5.68 -14.00
N PRO A 152 -0.23 -5.64 -14.75
CA PRO A 152 -0.10 -4.79 -15.92
C PRO A 152 -0.88 -5.31 -17.13
N SER A 153 -1.47 -6.51 -17.04
CA SER A 153 -2.25 -7.11 -18.12
C SER A 153 -3.69 -6.60 -18.11
N LEU A 154 -4.14 -6.09 -19.26
CA LEU A 154 -5.50 -5.64 -19.49
C LEU A 154 -6.02 -6.24 -20.80
N ASP A 155 -7.13 -6.97 -20.74
CA ASP A 155 -7.74 -7.67 -21.89
C ASP A 155 -6.79 -8.60 -22.69
N GLY A 156 -5.76 -9.11 -22.04
CA GLY A 156 -4.77 -10.01 -22.67
C GLY A 156 -3.61 -9.28 -23.36
N GLU A 157 -3.49 -7.97 -23.17
CA GLU A 157 -2.31 -7.19 -23.54
C GLU A 157 -1.57 -6.71 -22.30
N ASP A 158 -0.24 -6.86 -22.31
CA ASP A 158 0.61 -6.39 -21.21
C ASP A 158 1.00 -4.93 -21.45
N LEU A 159 0.58 -4.06 -20.53
CA LEU A 159 0.83 -2.63 -20.61
C LEU A 159 2.13 -2.26 -19.90
N THR A 160 2.88 -1.34 -20.51
CA THR A 160 4.07 -0.75 -19.91
C THR A 160 3.76 0.69 -19.52
N PHE A 161 3.91 0.99 -18.25
CA PHE A 161 3.65 2.31 -17.68
C PHE A 161 4.94 3.09 -17.48
N VAL A 162 4.87 4.39 -17.75
CA VAL A 162 5.93 5.37 -17.51
C VAL A 162 5.31 6.64 -16.91
N VAL A 163 6.13 7.49 -16.31
CA VAL A 163 5.71 8.83 -15.89
C VAL A 163 6.11 9.84 -16.97
N LYS A 164 5.16 10.64 -17.43
CA LYS A 164 5.36 11.78 -18.34
C LYS A 164 4.67 12.99 -17.76
N ASP A 165 5.41 14.08 -17.56
CA ASP A 165 4.87 15.34 -17.00
C ASP A 165 4.03 15.12 -15.72
N ASP A 166 4.57 14.32 -14.79
CA ASP A 166 3.94 13.90 -13.52
C ASP A 166 2.65 13.04 -13.65
N VAL A 167 2.33 12.56 -14.86
CA VAL A 167 1.20 11.68 -15.14
C VAL A 167 1.67 10.26 -15.45
N ILE A 168 0.98 9.25 -14.92
CA ILE A 168 1.23 7.84 -15.26
C ILE A 168 0.56 7.56 -16.61
N VAL A 169 1.34 7.08 -17.57
CA VAL A 169 0.89 6.86 -18.96
C VAL A 169 1.31 5.47 -19.43
N ASP A 170 0.43 4.73 -20.09
CA ASP A 170 0.83 3.50 -20.77
C ASP A 170 1.46 3.80 -22.14
N THR A 171 2.49 3.05 -22.52
CA THR A 171 3.24 3.32 -23.77
C THR A 171 2.55 2.80 -25.03
N GLN A 172 1.59 1.90 -24.87
CA GLN A 172 0.88 1.20 -25.94
C GLN A 172 -0.15 2.12 -26.60
N THR A 173 -0.97 2.79 -25.77
CA THR A 173 -2.10 3.62 -26.20
C THR A 173 -1.90 5.09 -25.85
N GLY A 174 -1.03 5.40 -24.89
CA GLY A 174 -0.85 6.75 -24.38
C GLY A 174 -1.98 7.20 -23.45
N SER A 175 -2.75 6.28 -22.87
CA SER A 175 -3.81 6.61 -21.92
C SER A 175 -3.21 7.04 -20.58
N GLU A 176 -3.89 7.95 -19.90
CA GLU A 176 -3.46 8.49 -18.60
C GLU A 176 -4.15 7.72 -17.47
N TRP A 177 -3.41 7.44 -16.40
CA TRP A 177 -3.85 6.56 -15.31
C TRP A 177 -3.71 7.23 -13.96
N ASN A 178 -4.70 7.01 -13.09
CA ASN A 178 -4.65 7.46 -11.70
C ASN A 178 -4.04 6.39 -10.76
N ILE A 179 -3.82 6.76 -9.50
CA ILE A 179 -3.22 5.87 -8.48
C ILE A 179 -4.06 4.62 -8.15
N PHE A 180 -5.34 4.59 -8.55
CA PHE A 180 -6.23 3.44 -8.42
C PHE A 180 -6.13 2.45 -9.58
N GLY A 181 -5.22 2.68 -10.52
CA GLY A 181 -5.08 1.84 -11.71
C GLY A 181 -6.27 2.01 -12.66
N GLN A 182 -6.89 3.19 -12.68
CA GLN A 182 -7.98 3.52 -13.60
C GLN A 182 -7.45 4.46 -14.67
N ALA A 183 -7.75 4.14 -15.93
CA ALA A 183 -7.50 5.06 -17.03
C ALA A 183 -8.55 6.17 -16.99
N VAL A 184 -8.07 7.42 -16.97
CA VAL A 184 -8.89 8.64 -16.81
C VAL A 184 -8.93 9.51 -18.06
N ALA A 185 -8.09 9.19 -19.05
CA ALA A 185 -8.08 9.82 -20.36
C ALA A 185 -7.40 8.90 -21.38
N GLY A 186 -7.64 9.16 -22.67
CA GLY A 186 -7.04 8.40 -23.77
C GLY A 186 -7.92 7.26 -24.28
N GLU A 187 -7.31 6.32 -24.98
CA GLU A 187 -8.01 5.20 -25.62
C GLU A 187 -8.65 4.24 -24.62
N LEU A 188 -8.00 4.04 -23.47
CA LEU A 188 -8.44 3.13 -22.43
C LEU A 188 -9.30 3.82 -21.37
N ASP A 189 -9.81 5.03 -21.61
CA ASP A 189 -10.64 5.77 -20.64
C ASP A 189 -11.77 4.91 -20.04
N GLY A 190 -11.91 4.96 -18.71
CA GLY A 190 -12.87 4.17 -17.93
C GLY A 190 -12.49 2.71 -17.71
N ARG A 191 -11.36 2.23 -18.25
CA ARG A 191 -10.82 0.89 -17.95
C ARG A 191 -10.06 0.89 -16.63
N SER A 192 -9.90 -0.30 -16.05
CA SER A 192 -9.19 -0.45 -14.77
C SER A 192 -8.33 -1.71 -14.77
N LEU A 193 -7.13 -1.59 -14.23
CA LEU A 193 -6.25 -2.71 -13.96
C LEU A 193 -6.80 -3.57 -12.82
N THR A 194 -6.40 -4.85 -12.83
CA THR A 194 -6.75 -5.74 -11.72
C THR A 194 -5.81 -5.48 -10.55
N PRO A 195 -6.30 -5.06 -9.36
CA PRO A 195 -5.46 -4.83 -8.20
C PRO A 195 -4.88 -6.14 -7.67
N VAL A 196 -3.61 -6.09 -7.28
CA VAL A 196 -2.92 -7.17 -6.59
C VAL A 196 -3.01 -6.93 -5.08
N VAL A 197 -3.41 -7.96 -4.35
CA VAL A 197 -3.43 -7.92 -2.88
C VAL A 197 -2.01 -7.70 -2.37
N HIS A 198 -1.82 -6.61 -1.64
CA HIS A 198 -0.57 -6.26 -1.00
C HIS A 198 -0.86 -5.64 0.37
N ALA A 199 0.17 -5.62 1.22
CA ALA A 199 0.14 -4.95 2.50
C ALA A 199 0.90 -3.63 2.43
N ASN A 200 0.36 -2.59 3.06
CA ASN A 200 1.10 -1.36 3.37
C ASN A 200 1.37 -1.35 4.88
N HIS A 201 2.57 -1.77 5.27
CA HIS A 201 2.96 -1.98 6.67
C HIS A 201 4.25 -1.23 7.00
N PHE A 202 4.52 -1.06 8.29
CA PHE A 202 5.87 -0.72 8.73
C PHE A 202 6.76 -1.95 8.66
N TRP A 203 8.03 -1.77 8.31
CA TRP A 203 9.01 -2.84 8.16
C TRP A 203 9.07 -3.78 9.36
N PHE A 204 9.10 -3.23 10.59
CA PHE A 204 9.16 -4.05 11.80
C PHE A 204 7.98 -5.02 11.93
N ALA A 205 6.81 -4.62 11.43
CA ALA A 205 5.59 -5.42 11.49
C ALA A 205 5.58 -6.47 10.38
N TRP A 206 5.95 -6.10 9.14
CA TRP A 206 6.03 -7.03 8.03
C TRP A 206 7.06 -8.14 8.29
N GLN A 207 8.29 -7.75 8.65
CA GLN A 207 9.39 -8.67 8.85
C GLN A 207 9.13 -9.69 9.96
N ALA A 208 8.39 -9.31 11.00
CA ALA A 208 8.06 -10.22 12.10
C ALA A 208 7.24 -11.45 11.65
N PHE A 209 6.52 -11.35 10.53
CA PHE A 209 5.71 -12.43 9.96
C PHE A 209 6.34 -13.04 8.70
N PHE A 210 7.11 -12.25 7.95
CA PHE A 210 7.76 -12.65 6.70
C PHE A 210 9.27 -12.41 6.78
N PRO A 211 10.00 -13.09 7.68
CA PRO A 211 11.40 -12.79 8.01
C PRO A 211 12.38 -13.09 6.88
N ASN A 212 11.97 -13.88 5.88
CA ASN A 212 12.79 -14.23 4.72
C ASN A 212 12.44 -13.40 3.48
N SER A 213 11.69 -12.29 3.67
CA SER A 213 11.31 -11.43 2.55
C SER A 213 12.55 -10.88 1.84
N GLU A 214 12.54 -10.97 0.52
CA GLU A 214 13.50 -10.25 -0.30
C GLU A 214 13.18 -8.75 -0.23
N ILE A 215 14.20 -7.90 -0.03
CA ILE A 215 14.02 -6.45 -0.11
C ILE A 215 14.41 -6.02 -1.52
N ARG A 216 13.46 -5.46 -2.27
CA ARG A 216 13.70 -4.92 -3.62
C ARG A 216 13.45 -3.42 -3.63
N THR A 217 14.29 -2.67 -4.34
CA THR A 217 14.17 -1.21 -4.49
C THR A 217 13.90 -0.88 -5.94
N ALA A 218 13.23 0.25 -6.20
CA ALA A 218 12.96 0.69 -7.57
C ALA A 218 14.23 0.75 -8.44
N ASP A 219 15.34 1.23 -7.87
CA ASP A 219 16.65 1.31 -8.55
C ASP A 219 17.21 -0.04 -8.99
N ASN A 220 16.99 -1.10 -8.20
CA ASN A 220 17.59 -2.41 -8.44
C ASN A 220 16.78 -3.29 -9.41
N ILE A 221 15.51 -2.93 -9.66
CA ILE A 221 14.60 -3.69 -10.52
C ILE A 221 14.66 -3.18 -11.97
N ASN A 222 14.82 -1.87 -12.14
CA ASN A 222 14.89 -1.22 -13.45
C ASN A 222 16.33 -1.11 -14.02
N GLY A 223 17.33 -1.65 -13.30
CA GLY A 223 18.77 -1.56 -13.62
C GLY A 223 19.36 -2.77 -14.33
#